data_AF-A0A0T2QFI1-F1
#
_entry.id   AF-A0A0T2QFI1-F1
#
_cell.length_a   1.000
_cell.length_b   1.000
_cell.length_c   1.000
_cell.angle_alpha   90.00
_cell.angle_beta   90.00
_cell.angle_gamma   90.00
#
_symmetry.space_group_name_H-M   'P 1'
#
loop_
_entity.id
_entity.type
_entity.pdbx_description
1 polymer ?
#
loop_
_entity_poly.entity_id
_entity_poly.type
_entity_poly.pdbx_seq_one_letter_code
_entity_poly.pdbx_strand_id
1 'polypeptide(L)'
;MNVILEEFRAALWTIWNRRWLALAVTWGLCVLGWLAIALFPNSYSSEAKLFLQLDDALAEQIGIGAATRQKDIDRVRETVTSAANLEKIVRSTRLGDNVTGASQMEKAVKDLSEDIKIVADDKNVFKITTTSGRRSLSDSANAQLAHEIAQRLVDIFREENLGGSRGEMRETIDFLDRQLADRQRELEEAEQRRLAFEAEHPDLIGGAASISAQLSASRSELRSVDADLAAAQSALAAIEGQLAGTPRTLVTSGTGGPRAALAQAEANLAALESRGLTDNHPDVAAVKRQIAALRPQAQGAAADLGGTPNPAFSSLQAMKVERQANVQALQSRAAALNSEIASILASQAQEPGAAAEAQRISRDYEVLRAQYDKLLQDREELRLRGQVETERSAIKFEIIDPPSTPRVPSAPNRPLLLFAVLVIAIGAGGGAAFATGQVNGTFATAAKLERTFELPVIGTVSHTMTEAARVLQRRKLKRFVMASGALGGLFVVLVGVEYIQRSMVA
;
A
#
# COMPACT_ATOMS: atom_id res chain seq x y z
N MET A 1 3.54 44.45 -57.91
CA MET A 1 2.49 43.44 -58.15
C MET A 1 2.44 42.95 -59.59
N ASN A 2 2.49 43.85 -60.60
CA ASN A 2 2.30 43.49 -62.01
C ASN A 2 3.41 42.57 -62.58
N VAL A 3 4.66 42.76 -62.15
CA VAL A 3 5.81 41.96 -62.63
C VAL A 3 5.66 40.47 -62.29
N ILE A 4 5.19 40.14 -61.08
CA ILE A 4 5.01 38.75 -60.64
C ILE A 4 3.87 38.07 -61.43
N LEU A 5 2.78 38.81 -61.70
CA LEU A 5 1.67 38.31 -62.50
C LEU A 5 2.07 38.09 -63.97
N GLU A 6 2.93 38.94 -64.51
CA GLU A 6 3.48 38.79 -65.87
C GLU A 6 4.43 37.60 -65.97
N GLU A 7 5.32 37.40 -65.00
CA GLU A 7 6.20 36.23 -64.94
C GLU A 7 5.42 34.93 -64.78
N PHE A 8 4.38 34.92 -63.96
CA PHE A 8 3.50 33.76 -63.79
C PHE A 8 2.72 33.44 -65.07
N ARG A 9 2.20 34.46 -65.77
CA ARG A 9 1.55 34.29 -67.09
C ARG A 9 2.53 33.78 -68.14
N ALA A 10 3.75 34.30 -68.16
CA ALA A 10 4.79 33.84 -69.07
C ALA A 10 5.18 32.37 -68.79
N ALA A 11 5.29 31.98 -67.52
CA ALA A 11 5.54 30.60 -67.11
C ALA A 11 4.40 29.66 -67.55
N LEU A 12 3.14 30.04 -67.30
CA LEU A 12 1.96 29.27 -67.74
C LEU A 12 1.91 29.13 -69.26
N TRP A 13 2.20 30.19 -69.99
CA TRP A 13 2.22 30.15 -71.45
C TRP A 13 3.33 29.23 -71.99
N THR A 14 4.49 29.25 -71.35
CA THR A 14 5.63 28.37 -71.69
C THR A 14 5.27 26.90 -71.47
N ILE A 15 4.62 26.59 -70.35
CA ILE A 15 4.10 25.24 -70.06
C ILE A 15 3.02 24.85 -71.07
N TRP A 16 2.09 25.75 -71.40
CA TRP A 16 1.01 25.49 -72.35
C TRP A 16 1.51 25.20 -73.77
N ASN A 17 2.54 25.93 -74.21
CA ASN A 17 3.15 25.69 -75.52
C ASN A 17 3.81 24.29 -75.59
N ARG A 18 4.35 23.82 -74.46
CA ARG A 18 5.00 22.51 -74.31
C ARG A 18 4.13 21.45 -73.62
N ARG A 19 2.81 21.62 -73.66
CA ARG A 19 1.85 20.74 -73.00
C ARG A 19 2.00 19.24 -73.33
N TRP A 20 2.55 18.89 -74.50
CA TRP A 20 2.84 17.50 -74.86
C TRP A 20 4.02 16.90 -74.07
N LEU A 21 5.05 17.70 -73.77
CA LEU A 21 6.17 17.28 -72.92
C LEU A 21 5.67 17.13 -71.48
N ALA A 22 4.92 18.11 -70.97
CA ALA A 22 4.31 18.03 -69.65
C ALA A 22 3.45 16.77 -69.50
N LEU A 23 2.56 16.51 -70.46
CA LEU A 23 1.68 15.35 -70.45
C LEU A 23 2.44 14.02 -70.57
N ALA A 24 3.48 13.95 -71.39
CA ALA A 24 4.30 12.74 -71.53
C ALA A 24 5.05 12.40 -70.23
N VAL A 25 5.64 13.42 -69.57
CA VAL A 25 6.33 13.25 -68.28
C VAL A 25 5.35 12.84 -67.18
N THR A 26 4.18 13.50 -67.11
CA THR A 26 3.13 13.13 -66.15
C THR A 26 2.64 11.70 -66.39
N TRP A 27 2.41 11.29 -67.63
CA TRP A 27 2.02 9.90 -67.95
C TRP A 27 3.09 8.89 -67.52
N GLY A 28 4.37 9.15 -67.85
CA GLY A 28 5.47 8.28 -67.48
C GLY A 28 5.59 8.09 -65.96
N LEU A 29 5.54 9.20 -65.22
CA LEU A 29 5.61 9.16 -63.75
C LEU A 29 4.38 8.51 -63.11
N CYS A 30 3.17 8.78 -63.61
CA CYS A 30 1.96 8.13 -63.09
C CYS A 30 1.99 6.62 -63.33
N VAL A 31 2.29 6.17 -64.55
CA VAL A 31 2.32 4.73 -64.86
C VAL A 31 3.40 4.01 -64.04
N LEU A 32 4.62 4.58 -63.96
CA LEU A 32 5.68 4.00 -63.15
C LEU A 32 5.36 4.02 -61.65
N GLY A 33 4.83 5.12 -61.14
CA GLY A 33 4.48 5.26 -59.73
C GLY A 33 3.32 4.35 -59.31
N TRP A 34 2.29 4.23 -60.13
CA TRP A 34 1.17 3.32 -59.88
C TRP A 34 1.59 1.85 -59.97
N LEU A 35 2.48 1.50 -60.92
CA LEU A 35 3.07 0.17 -61.01
C LEU A 35 3.92 -0.16 -59.78
N ALA A 36 4.71 0.79 -59.30
CA ALA A 36 5.48 0.62 -58.06
C ALA A 36 4.56 0.38 -56.85
N ILE A 37 3.46 1.13 -56.71
CA ILE A 37 2.47 0.95 -55.63
C ILE A 37 1.81 -0.44 -55.71
N ALA A 38 1.50 -0.92 -56.91
CA ALA A 38 0.87 -2.23 -57.11
C ALA A 38 1.79 -3.39 -56.68
N LEU A 39 3.12 -3.20 -56.70
CA LEU A 39 4.10 -4.20 -56.26
C LEU A 39 4.30 -4.23 -54.73
N PHE A 40 3.80 -3.25 -53.97
CA PHE A 40 3.91 -3.27 -52.52
C PHE A 40 2.91 -4.27 -51.91
N PRO A 41 3.39 -5.21 -51.06
CA PRO A 41 2.53 -6.20 -50.44
C PRO A 41 1.56 -5.54 -49.45
N ASN A 42 0.38 -6.14 -49.33
CA ASN A 42 -0.62 -5.75 -48.35
C ASN A 42 -0.23 -6.30 -46.96
N SER A 43 -0.38 -5.48 -45.92
CA SER A 43 -0.27 -5.93 -44.54
C SER A 43 -1.63 -5.88 -43.85
N TYR A 44 -1.85 -6.85 -42.97
CA TYR A 44 -3.08 -7.08 -42.24
C TYR A 44 -2.79 -7.01 -40.75
N SER A 45 -3.59 -6.29 -39.98
CA SER A 45 -3.42 -6.19 -38.52
C SER A 45 -4.61 -6.78 -37.76
N SER A 46 -4.35 -7.68 -36.81
CA SER A 46 -5.36 -8.17 -35.86
C SER A 46 -5.22 -7.41 -34.55
N GLU A 47 -6.35 -6.97 -34.00
CA GLU A 47 -6.41 -6.24 -32.74
C GLU A 47 -7.12 -7.08 -31.67
N ALA A 48 -6.58 -7.12 -30.46
CA ALA A 48 -7.22 -7.70 -29.27
C ALA A 48 -7.20 -6.68 -28.13
N LYS A 49 -8.28 -6.60 -27.35
CA LYS A 49 -8.37 -5.76 -26.15
C LYS A 49 -8.50 -6.60 -24.90
N LEU A 50 -7.61 -6.35 -23.95
CA LEU A 50 -7.51 -7.07 -22.69
C LEU A 50 -7.75 -6.09 -21.54
N PHE A 51 -8.65 -6.42 -20.62
CA PHE A 51 -8.75 -5.70 -19.36
C PHE A 51 -7.82 -6.34 -18.33
N LEU A 52 -6.96 -5.53 -17.71
CA LEU A 52 -6.12 -5.99 -16.61
C LEU A 52 -6.42 -5.14 -15.37
N GLN A 53 -7.10 -5.71 -14.38
CA GLN A 53 -7.35 -5.01 -13.14
C GLN A 53 -6.04 -4.95 -12.32
N LEU A 54 -5.25 -3.89 -12.50
CA LEU A 54 -4.14 -3.57 -11.61
C LEU A 54 -4.74 -2.96 -10.32
N ASP A 55 -5.18 -3.82 -9.40
CA ASP A 55 -5.66 -3.38 -8.09
C ASP A 55 -4.48 -2.88 -7.25
N ASP A 56 -4.37 -1.57 -7.09
CA ASP A 56 -3.73 -0.99 -5.91
C ASP A 56 -4.66 0.07 -5.32
N ALA A 57 -5.74 -0.41 -4.70
CA ALA A 57 -6.75 0.42 -4.04
C ALA A 57 -6.16 1.29 -2.91
N LEU A 58 -4.97 0.93 -2.39
CA LEU A 58 -4.27 1.68 -1.37
C LEU A 58 -3.37 2.77 -1.96
N ALA A 59 -2.70 2.54 -3.10
CA ALA A 59 -1.83 3.55 -3.73
C ALA A 59 -2.57 4.74 -4.35
N GLU A 60 -3.82 4.57 -4.79
CA GLU A 60 -4.68 5.66 -5.30
C GLU A 60 -5.02 6.66 -4.16
N GLN A 61 -5.20 6.16 -2.93
CA GLN A 61 -5.54 6.99 -1.76
C GLN A 61 -4.33 7.77 -1.20
N ILE A 62 -3.10 7.34 -1.52
CA ILE A 62 -1.84 7.94 -1.03
C ILE A 62 -1.18 8.81 -2.12
N GLY A 63 -1.71 8.84 -3.35
CA GLY A 63 -1.21 9.69 -4.44
C GLY A 63 0.11 9.23 -5.07
N ILE A 64 0.58 8.03 -4.76
CA ILE A 64 1.87 7.47 -5.23
C ILE A 64 1.67 6.49 -6.41
N GLY A 65 0.42 6.10 -6.72
CA GLY A 65 0.11 5.00 -7.66
C GLY A 65 0.48 5.22 -9.14
N ALA A 66 0.62 6.46 -9.62
CA ALA A 66 0.83 6.72 -11.06
C ALA A 66 2.20 6.23 -11.57
N ALA A 67 3.27 6.40 -10.78
CA ALA A 67 4.62 5.97 -11.17
C ALA A 67 4.81 4.45 -11.07
N THR A 68 4.14 3.80 -10.13
CA THR A 68 4.15 2.33 -9.97
C THR A 68 3.37 1.67 -11.11
N ARG A 69 2.20 2.21 -11.47
CA ARG A 69 1.36 1.70 -12.56
C ARG A 69 2.09 1.67 -13.91
N GLN A 70 2.87 2.71 -14.23
CA GLN A 70 3.65 2.74 -15.47
C GLN A 70 4.73 1.64 -15.48
N LYS A 71 5.41 1.41 -14.35
CA LYS A 71 6.41 0.33 -14.23
C LYS A 71 5.79 -1.05 -14.36
N ASP A 72 4.59 -1.25 -13.80
CA ASP A 72 3.87 -2.52 -13.92
C ASP A 72 3.42 -2.78 -15.37
N ILE A 73 2.96 -1.74 -16.07
CA ILE A 73 2.64 -1.79 -17.51
C ILE A 73 3.88 -2.18 -18.33
N ASP A 74 5.02 -1.55 -18.06
CA ASP A 74 6.27 -1.84 -18.76
C ASP A 74 6.74 -3.28 -18.50
N ARG A 75 6.59 -3.77 -17.26
CA ARG A 75 6.93 -5.15 -16.89
C ARG A 75 6.04 -6.18 -17.56
N VAL A 76 4.73 -5.91 -17.62
CA VAL A 76 3.77 -6.76 -18.34
C VAL A 76 4.11 -6.81 -19.83
N ARG A 77 4.40 -5.65 -20.43
CA ARG A 77 4.83 -5.56 -21.83
C ARG A 77 6.08 -6.39 -22.08
N GLU A 78 7.13 -6.23 -21.25
CA GLU A 78 8.40 -6.95 -21.38
C GLU A 78 8.23 -8.46 -21.22
N THR A 79 7.37 -8.91 -20.31
CA THR A 79 7.07 -10.33 -20.09
C THR A 79 6.33 -10.94 -21.28
N VAL A 80 5.33 -10.23 -21.82
CA VAL A 80 4.53 -10.68 -22.98
C VAL A 80 5.36 -10.73 -24.26
N THR A 81 6.27 -9.76 -24.46
CA THR A 81 7.17 -9.73 -25.61
C THR A 81 8.52 -10.40 -25.34
N SER A 82 8.62 -11.23 -24.30
CA SER A 82 9.86 -11.92 -23.98
C SER A 82 10.25 -12.90 -25.10
N ALA A 83 11.55 -13.07 -25.34
CA ALA A 83 12.05 -13.93 -26.41
C ALA A 83 11.53 -15.37 -26.29
N ALA A 84 11.41 -15.90 -25.06
CA ALA A 84 10.90 -17.23 -24.80
C ALA A 84 9.41 -17.39 -25.20
N ASN A 85 8.59 -16.36 -24.97
CA ASN A 85 7.18 -16.38 -25.34
C ASN A 85 6.97 -16.18 -26.83
N LEU A 86 7.72 -15.26 -27.43
CA LEU A 86 7.71 -15.07 -28.87
C LEU A 86 8.20 -16.32 -29.62
N GLU A 87 9.19 -17.05 -29.09
CA GLU A 87 9.62 -18.33 -29.65
C GLU A 87 8.50 -19.38 -29.64
N LYS A 88 7.73 -19.50 -28.54
CA LYS A 88 6.56 -20.39 -28.49
C LYS A 88 5.53 -20.01 -29.58
N ILE A 89 5.32 -18.73 -29.84
CA ILE A 89 4.41 -18.25 -30.89
C ILE A 89 4.96 -18.56 -32.29
N VAL A 90 6.24 -18.32 -32.53
CA VAL A 90 6.89 -18.66 -33.81
C VAL A 90 6.74 -20.15 -34.10
N ARG A 91 6.96 -21.03 -33.12
CA ARG A 91 6.86 -22.49 -33.28
C ARG A 91 5.42 -22.99 -33.46
N SER A 92 4.44 -22.30 -32.89
CA SER A 92 3.03 -22.72 -32.91
C SER A 92 2.20 -22.15 -34.06
N THR A 93 2.79 -21.26 -34.85
CA THR A 93 2.15 -20.61 -36.00
C THR A 93 2.95 -20.89 -37.28
N ARG A 94 2.39 -20.54 -38.45
CA ARG A 94 3.08 -20.66 -39.75
C ARG A 94 4.37 -19.83 -39.88
N LEU A 95 4.73 -19.07 -38.84
CA LEU A 95 6.03 -18.40 -38.74
C LEU A 95 7.19 -19.40 -38.66
N GLY A 96 6.98 -20.53 -38.01
CA GLY A 96 7.99 -21.54 -37.72
C GLY A 96 8.23 -22.52 -38.86
N ASP A 97 7.35 -22.58 -39.87
CA ASP A 97 7.39 -23.58 -40.95
C ASP A 97 8.74 -23.64 -41.69
N ASN A 98 9.43 -22.50 -41.79
CA ASN A 98 10.73 -22.37 -42.46
C ASN A 98 11.90 -22.13 -41.50
N VAL A 99 11.69 -22.26 -40.18
CA VAL A 99 12.69 -21.95 -39.16
C VAL A 99 13.25 -23.25 -38.59
N THR A 100 14.45 -23.63 -39.01
CA THR A 100 15.09 -24.90 -38.60
C THR A 100 16.33 -24.70 -37.73
N GLY A 101 16.99 -23.54 -37.79
CA GLY A 101 18.20 -23.21 -37.04
C GLY A 101 18.01 -22.15 -35.95
N ALA A 102 18.87 -22.15 -34.93
CA ALA A 102 18.81 -21.21 -33.80
C ALA A 102 18.91 -19.73 -34.23
N SER A 103 19.82 -19.41 -35.16
CA SER A 103 19.95 -18.04 -35.69
C SER A 103 18.74 -17.59 -36.51
N GLN A 104 18.07 -18.52 -37.21
CA GLN A 104 16.82 -18.22 -37.92
C GLN A 104 15.67 -17.97 -36.93
N MET A 105 15.65 -18.70 -35.80
CA MET A 105 14.67 -18.50 -34.73
C MET A 105 14.84 -17.14 -34.08
N GLU A 106 16.07 -16.76 -33.73
CA GLU A 106 16.36 -15.44 -33.15
C GLU A 106 15.91 -14.30 -34.06
N LYS A 107 16.16 -14.44 -35.37
CA LYS A 107 15.68 -13.48 -36.37
C LYS A 107 14.15 -13.45 -36.45
N ALA A 108 13.50 -14.62 -36.50
CA ALA A 108 12.04 -14.70 -36.56
C ALA A 108 11.37 -14.11 -35.31
N VAL A 109 11.96 -14.31 -34.13
CA VAL A 109 11.53 -13.73 -32.86
C VAL A 109 11.69 -12.21 -32.88
N LYS A 110 12.82 -11.71 -33.38
CA LYS A 110 13.06 -10.27 -33.52
C LYS A 110 12.05 -9.62 -34.48
N ASP A 111 11.87 -10.21 -35.67
CA ASP A 111 10.91 -9.73 -36.67
C ASP A 111 9.48 -9.73 -36.08
N LEU A 112 9.10 -10.79 -35.35
CA LEU A 112 7.81 -10.87 -34.66
C LEU A 112 7.65 -9.80 -33.57
N SER A 113 8.70 -9.51 -32.80
CA SER A 113 8.68 -8.46 -31.78
C SER A 113 8.45 -7.08 -32.38
N GLU A 114 8.96 -6.83 -33.60
CA GLU A 114 8.74 -5.57 -34.32
C GLU A 114 7.32 -5.49 -34.91
N ASP A 115 6.74 -6.64 -35.28
CA ASP A 115 5.38 -6.77 -35.81
C ASP A 115 4.27 -6.67 -34.73
N ILE A 116 4.63 -6.82 -33.45
CA ILE A 116 3.73 -6.71 -32.30
C ILE A 116 3.84 -5.33 -31.67
N LYS A 117 2.71 -4.62 -31.61
CA LYS A 117 2.60 -3.32 -30.93
C LYS A 117 1.59 -3.42 -29.79
N ILE A 118 2.07 -3.23 -28.57
CA ILE A 118 1.24 -3.19 -27.36
C ILE A 118 1.13 -1.74 -26.91
N VAL A 119 -0.11 -1.25 -26.81
CA VAL A 119 -0.42 0.10 -26.34
C VAL A 119 -1.35 -0.01 -25.14
N ALA A 120 -0.98 0.61 -24.02
CA ALA A 120 -1.88 0.81 -22.90
C ALA A 120 -2.85 1.95 -23.25
N ASP A 121 -4.14 1.70 -23.12
CA ASP A 121 -5.22 2.67 -23.29
C ASP A 121 -5.70 3.17 -21.91
N ASP A 122 -6.53 4.20 -21.90
CA ASP A 122 -7.06 4.76 -20.65
C ASP A 122 -8.02 3.76 -19.97
N LYS A 123 -7.82 3.55 -18.66
CA LYS A 123 -8.60 2.65 -17.76
C LYS A 123 -8.24 1.16 -17.84
N ASN A 124 -6.97 0.80 -17.66
CA ASN A 124 -6.57 -0.59 -17.43
C ASN A 124 -6.87 -1.54 -18.62
N VAL A 125 -6.98 -0.98 -19.84
CA VAL A 125 -7.19 -1.75 -21.08
C VAL A 125 -5.89 -1.77 -21.89
N PHE A 126 -5.47 -2.96 -22.30
CA PHE A 126 -4.34 -3.18 -23.17
C PHE A 126 -4.84 -3.48 -24.57
N LYS A 127 -4.38 -2.70 -25.55
CA LYS A 127 -4.60 -2.97 -26.96
C LYS A 127 -3.37 -3.63 -27.54
N ILE A 128 -3.51 -4.89 -27.93
CA ILE A 128 -2.49 -5.66 -28.64
C ILE A 128 -2.82 -5.58 -30.12
N THR A 129 -1.89 -5.06 -30.91
CA THR A 129 -1.99 -5.03 -32.37
C THR A 129 -0.86 -5.87 -32.95
N THR A 130 -1.22 -6.88 -33.72
CA THR A 130 -0.27 -7.73 -34.42
C THR A 130 -0.40 -7.50 -35.92
N THR A 131 0.72 -7.24 -36.60
CA THR A 131 0.75 -7.00 -38.04
C THR A 131 1.41 -8.16 -38.78
N SER A 132 0.85 -8.56 -39.94
CA SER A 132 1.47 -9.51 -40.85
C SER A 132 1.32 -9.06 -42.30
N GLY A 133 2.44 -8.95 -43.03
CA GLY A 133 2.49 -8.47 -44.41
C GLY A 133 3.54 -9.19 -45.25
N ARG A 134 3.58 -10.52 -45.16
CA ARG A 134 4.65 -11.33 -45.76
C ARG A 134 4.38 -11.59 -47.23
N ARG A 135 5.41 -11.37 -48.06
CA ARG A 135 5.35 -11.58 -49.53
C ARG A 135 5.17 -13.05 -49.93
N SER A 136 5.54 -13.99 -49.08
CA SER A 136 5.43 -15.43 -49.34
C SER A 136 4.02 -15.98 -49.13
N LEU A 137 3.13 -15.23 -48.49
CA LEU A 137 1.80 -15.66 -48.09
C LEU A 137 0.73 -14.90 -48.88
N SER A 138 -0.41 -15.55 -49.12
CA SER A 138 -1.57 -14.88 -49.71
C SER A 138 -2.19 -13.90 -48.72
N ASP A 139 -2.96 -12.94 -49.21
CA ASP A 139 -3.68 -11.96 -48.39
C ASP A 139 -4.54 -12.61 -47.29
N SER A 140 -5.31 -13.65 -47.65
CA SER A 140 -6.10 -14.43 -46.69
C SER A 140 -5.23 -15.15 -45.65
N ALA A 141 -4.06 -15.65 -46.04
CA ALA A 141 -3.15 -16.33 -45.14
C ALA A 141 -2.45 -15.35 -44.19
N ASN A 142 -2.11 -14.14 -44.65
CA ASN A 142 -1.58 -13.07 -43.82
C ASN A 142 -2.61 -12.58 -42.79
N ALA A 143 -3.88 -12.44 -43.19
CA ALA A 143 -4.98 -12.09 -42.29
C ALA A 143 -5.21 -13.17 -41.20
N GLN A 144 -5.22 -14.44 -41.59
CA GLN A 144 -5.31 -15.56 -40.63
C GLN A 144 -4.11 -15.60 -39.69
N LEU A 145 -2.90 -15.40 -40.22
CA LEU A 145 -1.68 -15.43 -39.43
C LEU A 145 -1.64 -14.31 -38.39
N ALA A 146 -2.05 -13.09 -38.75
CA ALA A 146 -2.14 -11.98 -37.80
C ALA A 146 -3.10 -12.29 -36.65
N HIS A 147 -4.25 -12.91 -36.95
CA HIS A 147 -5.22 -13.35 -35.95
C HIS A 147 -4.68 -14.48 -35.08
N GLU A 148 -4.04 -15.50 -35.68
CA GLU A 148 -3.48 -16.63 -34.96
C GLU A 148 -2.39 -16.20 -33.99
N ILE A 149 -1.47 -15.32 -34.43
CA ILE A 149 -0.43 -14.74 -33.56
C ILE A 149 -1.08 -13.97 -32.40
N ALA A 150 -2.06 -13.10 -32.68
CA ALA A 150 -2.74 -12.33 -31.64
C ALA A 150 -3.46 -13.25 -30.63
N GLN A 151 -4.10 -14.32 -31.11
CA GLN A 151 -4.78 -15.30 -30.26
C GLN A 151 -3.80 -16.11 -29.41
N ARG A 152 -2.69 -16.58 -29.99
CA ARG A 152 -1.64 -17.29 -29.24
C ARG A 152 -0.98 -16.41 -28.20
N LEU A 153 -0.78 -15.12 -28.50
CA LEU A 153 -0.23 -14.16 -27.55
C LEU A 153 -1.18 -13.96 -26.34
N VAL A 154 -2.49 -13.86 -26.61
CA VAL A 154 -3.53 -13.81 -25.57
C VAL A 154 -3.57 -15.11 -24.74
N ASP A 155 -3.46 -16.27 -25.39
CA ASP A 155 -3.45 -17.57 -24.71
C ASP A 155 -2.22 -17.75 -23.81
N ILE A 156 -1.02 -17.40 -24.28
CA ILE A 156 0.23 -17.45 -23.50
C ILE A 156 0.15 -16.51 -22.31
N PHE A 157 -0.36 -15.29 -22.53
CA PHE A 157 -0.53 -14.32 -21.45
C PHE A 157 -1.52 -14.82 -20.38
N ARG A 158 -2.58 -15.52 -20.79
CA ARG A 158 -3.52 -16.17 -19.86
C ARG A 158 -2.84 -17.30 -19.08
N GLU A 159 -2.05 -18.14 -19.75
CA GLU A 159 -1.40 -19.29 -19.15
C GLU A 159 -0.30 -18.89 -18.14
N GLU A 160 0.53 -17.90 -18.46
CA GLU A 160 1.61 -17.46 -17.57
C GLU A 160 1.08 -16.77 -16.30
N ASN A 161 0.07 -15.91 -16.42
CA ASN A 161 -0.49 -15.22 -15.26
C ASN A 161 -1.34 -16.12 -14.35
N LEU A 162 -2.03 -17.13 -14.90
CA LEU A 162 -2.87 -18.04 -14.10
C LEU A 162 -2.11 -19.26 -13.56
N GLY A 163 -1.07 -19.72 -14.26
CA GLY A 163 -0.29 -20.90 -13.90
C GLY A 163 0.82 -20.63 -12.87
N GLY A 164 1.51 -19.49 -12.97
CA GLY A 164 2.69 -19.19 -12.15
C GLY A 164 2.38 -19.03 -10.66
N SER A 165 1.38 -18.21 -10.33
CA SER A 165 1.09 -17.86 -8.92
C SER A 165 0.65 -19.06 -8.07
N ARG A 166 -0.11 -20.01 -8.64
CA ARG A 166 -0.55 -21.22 -7.94
C ARG A 166 0.58 -22.20 -7.65
N GLY A 167 1.52 -22.34 -8.59
CA GLY A 167 2.69 -23.21 -8.44
C GLY A 167 3.63 -22.69 -7.35
N GLU A 168 3.96 -21.40 -7.42
CA GLU A 168 4.85 -20.73 -6.46
C GLU A 168 4.28 -20.75 -5.03
N MET A 169 2.96 -20.55 -4.87
CA MET A 169 2.33 -20.61 -3.55
C MET A 169 2.36 -22.02 -2.96
N ARG A 170 2.13 -23.05 -3.78
CA ARG A 170 2.21 -24.45 -3.33
C ARG A 170 3.62 -24.83 -2.91
N GLU A 171 4.63 -24.43 -3.70
CA GLU A 171 6.04 -24.65 -3.36
C GLU A 171 6.43 -23.94 -2.05
N THR A 172 5.93 -22.72 -1.83
CA THR A 172 6.17 -21.98 -0.58
C THR A 172 5.52 -22.66 0.62
N ILE A 173 4.29 -23.16 0.48
CA ILE A 173 3.62 -23.93 1.55
C ILE A 173 4.39 -25.22 1.85
N ASP A 174 4.82 -25.96 0.83
CA ASP A 174 5.62 -27.18 1.01
C ASP A 174 6.96 -26.90 1.69
N PHE A 175 7.58 -25.75 1.42
CA PHE A 175 8.79 -25.28 2.11
C PHE A 175 8.50 -24.98 3.59
N LEU A 176 7.43 -24.24 3.88
CA LEU A 176 7.03 -23.92 5.25
C LEU A 176 6.66 -25.17 6.06
N ASP A 177 6.02 -26.16 5.44
CA ASP A 177 5.69 -27.44 6.07
C ASP A 177 6.95 -28.19 6.51
N ARG A 178 8.00 -28.20 5.67
CA ARG A 178 9.29 -28.80 6.05
C ARG A 178 9.95 -28.04 7.19
N GLN A 179 9.98 -26.71 7.11
CA GLN A 179 10.55 -25.86 8.17
C GLN A 179 9.79 -26.04 9.49
N LEU A 180 8.46 -26.12 9.46
CA LEU A 180 7.64 -26.38 10.65
C LEU A 180 7.94 -27.74 11.26
N ALA A 181 8.07 -28.80 10.45
CA ALA A 181 8.41 -30.12 10.93
C ALA A 181 9.79 -30.17 11.59
N ASP A 182 10.78 -29.49 11.02
CA ASP A 182 12.12 -29.42 11.60
C ASP A 182 12.13 -28.60 12.90
N ARG A 183 11.44 -27.45 12.93
CA ARG A 183 11.29 -26.62 14.15
C ARG A 183 10.50 -27.31 15.24
N GLN A 184 9.51 -28.12 14.89
CA GLN A 184 8.76 -28.92 15.85
C GLN A 184 9.69 -29.91 16.56
N ARG A 185 10.56 -30.61 15.84
CA ARG A 185 11.54 -31.52 16.46
C ARG A 185 12.51 -30.77 17.38
N GLU A 186 13.05 -29.63 16.93
CA GLU A 186 13.93 -28.81 17.78
C GLU A 186 13.23 -28.31 19.04
N LEU A 187 11.94 -27.95 18.94
CA LEU A 187 11.12 -27.52 20.06
C LEU A 187 10.85 -28.67 21.04
N GLU A 188 10.52 -29.86 20.54
CA GLU A 188 10.33 -31.07 21.34
C GLU A 188 11.63 -31.44 22.10
N GLU A 189 12.78 -31.36 21.44
CA GLU A 189 14.08 -31.58 22.09
C GLU A 189 14.40 -30.51 23.16
N ALA A 190 14.07 -29.24 22.89
CA ALA A 190 14.26 -28.16 23.85
C ALA A 190 13.31 -28.30 25.06
N GLU A 191 12.08 -28.74 24.82
CA GLU A 191 11.12 -29.04 25.88
C GLU A 191 11.57 -30.21 26.73
N GLN A 192 12.05 -31.30 26.13
CA GLN A 192 12.63 -32.43 26.88
C GLN A 192 13.84 -32.00 27.72
N ARG A 193 14.74 -31.17 27.16
CA ARG A 193 15.86 -30.59 27.93
C ARG A 193 15.39 -29.75 29.10
N ARG A 194 14.32 -28.96 28.92
CA ARG A 194 13.72 -28.16 30.01
C ARG A 194 13.12 -29.04 31.09
N LEU A 195 12.33 -30.04 30.70
CA LEU A 195 11.68 -30.96 31.64
C LEU A 195 12.69 -31.82 32.41
N ALA A 196 13.77 -32.27 31.76
CA ALA A 196 14.86 -32.99 32.41
C ALA A 196 15.56 -32.11 33.46
N PHE A 197 15.86 -30.85 33.10
CA PHE A 197 16.46 -29.89 34.02
C PHE A 197 15.54 -29.55 35.21
N GLU A 198 14.24 -29.34 34.95
CA GLU A 198 13.23 -29.10 36.00
C GLU A 198 13.05 -30.31 36.93
N ALA A 199 13.22 -31.55 36.42
CA ALA A 199 13.18 -32.76 37.23
C ALA A 199 14.41 -32.91 38.14
N GLU A 200 15.59 -32.48 37.68
CA GLU A 200 16.83 -32.49 38.45
C GLU A 200 16.88 -31.34 39.49
N HIS A 201 16.24 -30.21 39.19
CA HIS A 201 16.20 -29.02 40.07
C HIS A 201 14.75 -28.57 40.37
N PRO A 202 14.04 -29.25 41.31
CA PRO A 202 12.66 -28.92 41.65
C PRO A 202 12.46 -27.48 42.15
N ASP A 203 13.46 -26.93 42.83
CA ASP A 203 13.43 -25.56 43.35
C ASP A 203 13.51 -24.49 42.25
N LEU A 204 13.83 -24.88 41.01
CA LEU A 204 13.93 -24.03 39.83
C LEU A 204 12.77 -24.23 38.84
N ILE A 205 11.75 -25.01 39.20
CA ILE A 205 10.56 -25.26 38.37
C ILE A 205 9.88 -23.92 38.02
N GLY A 206 9.54 -23.74 36.74
CA GLY A 206 9.00 -22.48 36.22
C GLY A 206 10.07 -21.44 35.86
N GLY A 207 11.35 -21.80 35.96
CA GLY A 207 12.50 -21.02 35.51
C GLY A 207 12.73 -19.74 36.31
N ALA A 208 13.71 -18.94 35.90
CA ALA A 208 14.05 -17.68 36.58
C ALA A 208 12.90 -16.65 36.56
N ALA A 209 11.98 -16.75 35.59
CA ALA A 209 10.79 -15.91 35.52
C ALA A 209 9.84 -16.14 36.71
N SER A 210 9.61 -17.40 37.11
CA SER A 210 8.77 -17.71 38.28
C SER A 210 9.39 -17.22 39.59
N ILE A 211 10.70 -17.44 39.78
CA ILE A 211 11.43 -17.01 40.99
C ILE A 211 11.48 -15.49 41.08
N SER A 212 11.73 -14.80 39.96
CA SER A 212 11.70 -13.33 39.92
C SER A 212 10.29 -12.76 40.13
N ALA A 213 9.24 -13.43 39.65
CA ALA A 213 7.86 -13.07 39.92
C ALA A 213 7.52 -13.26 41.41
N GLN A 214 7.91 -14.38 42.02
CA GLN A 214 7.73 -14.64 43.46
C GLN A 214 8.48 -13.60 44.30
N LEU A 215 9.76 -13.35 43.99
CA LEU A 215 10.56 -12.34 44.68
C LEU A 215 9.94 -10.93 44.57
N SER A 216 9.42 -10.59 43.39
CA SER A 216 8.74 -9.31 43.16
C SER A 216 7.43 -9.22 43.94
N ALA A 217 6.67 -10.32 44.02
CA ALA A 217 5.45 -10.42 44.82
C ALA A 217 5.76 -10.25 46.33
N SER A 218 6.71 -11.01 46.88
CA SER A 218 7.10 -10.90 48.31
C SER A 218 7.66 -9.51 48.64
N ARG A 219 8.42 -8.88 47.74
CA ARG A 219 8.88 -7.49 47.90
C ARG A 219 7.74 -6.48 47.86
N SER A 220 6.73 -6.72 47.02
CA SER A 220 5.54 -5.86 46.98
C SER A 220 4.72 -5.99 48.25
N GLU A 221 4.55 -7.22 48.75
CA GLU A 221 3.87 -7.48 50.02
C GLU A 221 4.63 -6.86 51.19
N LEU A 222 5.95 -7.00 51.25
CA LEU A 222 6.78 -6.37 52.29
C LEU A 222 6.59 -4.85 52.30
N ARG A 223 6.63 -4.19 51.13
CA ARG A 223 6.39 -2.75 51.04
C ARG A 223 5.00 -2.35 51.54
N SER A 224 3.98 -3.19 51.29
CA SER A 224 2.63 -2.94 51.82
C SER A 224 2.57 -3.09 53.34
N VAL A 225 3.20 -4.13 53.89
CA VAL A 225 3.26 -4.39 55.33
C VAL A 225 4.07 -3.30 56.04
N ASP A 226 5.15 -2.80 55.44
CA ASP A 226 5.94 -1.70 56.00
C ASP A 226 5.15 -0.38 56.04
N ALA A 227 4.33 -0.11 55.02
CA ALA A 227 3.44 1.05 55.01
C ALA A 227 2.36 0.93 56.10
N ASP A 228 1.74 -0.26 56.24
CA ASP A 228 0.78 -0.55 57.30
C ASP A 228 1.41 -0.45 58.68
N LEU A 229 2.65 -0.92 58.84
CA LEU A 229 3.43 -0.84 60.06
C LEU A 229 3.68 0.62 60.46
N ALA A 230 4.12 1.45 59.53
CA ALA A 230 4.35 2.88 59.76
C ALA A 230 3.06 3.60 60.18
N ALA A 231 1.93 3.27 59.53
CA ALA A 231 0.62 3.80 59.91
C ALA A 231 0.19 3.34 61.31
N ALA A 232 0.38 2.06 61.63
CA ALA A 232 0.06 1.50 62.95
C ALA A 232 0.94 2.09 64.07
N GLN A 233 2.22 2.32 63.81
CA GLN A 233 3.15 2.99 64.74
C GLN A 233 2.74 4.45 64.99
N SER A 234 2.35 5.17 63.93
CA SER A 234 1.85 6.55 64.07
C SER A 234 0.57 6.61 64.88
N ALA A 235 -0.36 5.65 64.67
CA ALA A 235 -1.58 5.54 65.46
C ALA A 235 -1.30 5.20 66.93
N LEU A 236 -0.34 4.31 67.19
CA LEU A 236 0.09 3.98 68.55
C LEU A 236 0.68 5.23 69.25
N ALA A 237 1.57 5.96 68.59
CA ALA A 237 2.16 7.19 69.12
C ALA A 237 1.10 8.26 69.43
N ALA A 238 0.06 8.38 68.59
CA ALA A 238 -1.06 9.28 68.84
C ALA A 238 -1.85 8.89 70.12
N ILE A 239 -2.13 7.60 70.31
CA ILE A 239 -2.79 7.09 71.53
C ILE A 239 -1.90 7.30 72.75
N GLU A 240 -0.59 7.09 72.64
CA GLU A 240 0.35 7.35 73.73
C GLU A 240 0.40 8.83 74.12
N GLY A 241 0.36 9.75 73.14
CA GLY A 241 0.24 11.18 73.39
C GLY A 241 -1.08 11.55 74.10
N GLN A 242 -2.20 10.97 73.68
CA GLN A 242 -3.50 11.15 74.35
C GLN A 242 -3.50 10.59 75.78
N LEU A 243 -2.89 9.42 75.99
CA LEU A 243 -2.75 8.80 77.31
C LEU A 243 -1.90 9.64 78.26
N ALA A 244 -0.81 10.25 77.76
CA ALA A 244 0.05 11.14 78.53
C ALA A 244 -0.68 12.43 78.97
N GLY A 245 -1.60 12.93 78.15
CA GLY A 245 -2.44 14.09 78.47
C GLY A 245 -3.67 13.78 79.33
N THR A 246 -4.02 12.50 79.52
CA THR A 246 -5.23 12.09 80.25
C THR A 246 -4.90 11.73 81.71
N PRO A 247 -5.46 12.43 82.71
CA PRO A 247 -5.20 12.11 84.11
C PRO A 247 -5.77 10.74 84.48
N ARG A 248 -4.99 9.97 85.26
CA ARG A 248 -5.32 8.59 85.69
C ARG A 248 -6.56 8.52 86.61
N THR A 249 -6.77 9.56 87.40
CA THR A 249 -7.86 9.66 88.36
C THR A 249 -8.54 11.01 88.21
N LEU A 250 -9.88 11.02 88.17
CA LEU A 250 -10.63 12.27 88.23
C LEU A 250 -10.73 12.68 89.70
N VAL A 251 -10.20 13.85 90.04
CA VAL A 251 -10.41 14.44 91.37
C VAL A 251 -11.85 14.95 91.40
N THR A 252 -12.76 14.15 91.97
CA THR A 252 -14.09 14.63 92.29
C THR A 252 -13.99 15.48 93.56
N SER A 253 -14.21 16.79 93.43
CA SER A 253 -14.36 17.68 94.58
C SER A 253 -15.69 17.33 95.28
N GLY A 254 -15.61 16.38 96.21
CA GLY A 254 -16.77 15.80 96.89
C GLY A 254 -17.54 16.83 97.73
N THR A 255 -18.63 17.35 97.17
CA THR A 255 -19.67 18.12 97.89
C THR A 255 -20.64 17.23 98.69
N GLY A 256 -20.40 15.91 98.74
CA GLY A 256 -21.31 14.94 99.38
C GLY A 256 -20.64 13.93 100.33
N GLY A 257 -19.40 14.16 100.74
CA GLY A 257 -18.67 13.23 101.61
C GLY A 257 -19.08 13.32 103.10
N PRO A 258 -18.81 12.28 103.92
CA PRO A 258 -19.10 12.27 105.36
C PRO A 258 -18.53 13.48 106.12
N ARG A 259 -17.40 14.05 105.65
CA ARG A 259 -16.82 15.29 106.18
C ARG A 259 -17.66 16.54 105.91
N ALA A 260 -18.29 16.65 104.74
CA ALA A 260 -19.18 17.76 104.43
C ALA A 260 -20.47 17.67 105.26
N ALA A 261 -21.00 16.46 105.46
CA ALA A 261 -22.15 16.21 106.34
C ALA A 261 -21.83 16.52 107.81
N LEU A 262 -20.63 16.17 108.29
CA LEU A 262 -20.16 16.51 109.64
C LEU A 262 -20.03 18.03 109.82
N ALA A 263 -19.37 18.72 108.90
CA ALA A 263 -19.21 20.18 108.96
C ALA A 263 -20.57 20.91 108.98
N GLN A 264 -21.55 20.43 108.20
CA GLN A 264 -22.91 20.97 108.23
C GLN A 264 -23.61 20.72 109.57
N ALA A 265 -23.45 19.53 110.16
CA ALA A 265 -24.02 19.20 111.46
C ALA A 265 -23.38 20.04 112.59
N GLU A 266 -22.07 20.26 112.55
CA GLU A 266 -21.35 21.14 113.48
C GLU A 266 -21.79 22.61 113.34
N ALA A 267 -21.98 23.10 112.11
CA ALA A 267 -22.53 24.44 111.87
C ALA A 267 -23.96 24.59 112.41
N ASN A 268 -24.81 23.57 112.24
CA ASN A 268 -26.16 23.56 112.79
C ASN A 268 -26.14 23.58 114.34
N LEU A 269 -25.20 22.87 114.96
CA LEU A 269 -25.02 22.91 116.42
C LEU A 269 -24.62 24.32 116.90
N ALA A 270 -23.63 24.94 116.26
CA ALA A 270 -23.22 26.31 116.58
C ALA A 270 -24.38 27.33 116.39
N ALA A 271 -25.24 27.10 115.39
CA ALA A 271 -26.44 27.93 115.16
C ALA A 271 -27.51 27.75 116.26
N LEU A 272 -27.63 26.55 116.85
CA LEU A 272 -28.55 26.31 117.97
C LEU A 272 -27.99 26.86 119.30
N GLU A 273 -26.69 26.72 119.54
CA GLU A 273 -26.02 27.27 120.72
C GLU A 273 -26.02 28.80 120.72
N SER A 274 -25.83 29.45 119.56
CA SER A 274 -25.91 30.91 119.44
C SER A 274 -27.31 31.49 119.67
N ARG A 275 -28.36 30.66 119.54
CA ARG A 275 -29.75 31.04 119.90
C ARG A 275 -30.04 30.93 121.41
N GLY A 276 -29.04 30.60 122.23
CA GLY A 276 -29.17 30.54 123.69
C GLY A 276 -29.85 29.27 124.21
N LEU A 277 -30.02 28.24 123.36
CA LEU A 277 -30.55 26.95 123.78
C LEU A 277 -29.47 26.22 124.60
N THR A 278 -29.79 25.87 125.83
CA THR A 278 -28.90 25.13 126.73
C THR A 278 -28.83 23.64 126.36
N ASP A 279 -27.80 22.96 126.86
CA ASP A 279 -27.50 21.55 126.56
C ASP A 279 -28.65 20.55 126.80
N ASN A 280 -29.66 20.94 127.59
CA ASN A 280 -30.82 20.11 127.91
C ASN A 280 -31.97 20.21 126.88
N HIS A 281 -31.83 21.01 125.80
CA HIS A 281 -32.87 21.10 124.77
C HIS A 281 -32.86 19.88 123.82
N PRO A 282 -34.03 19.27 123.51
CA PRO A 282 -34.11 18.05 122.70
C PRO A 282 -33.45 18.16 121.32
N ASP A 283 -33.51 19.34 120.70
CA ASP A 283 -32.91 19.58 119.37
C ASP A 283 -31.36 19.61 119.40
N VAL A 284 -30.77 20.19 120.45
CA VAL A 284 -29.30 20.19 120.63
C VAL A 284 -28.82 18.76 120.88
N ALA A 285 -29.56 17.98 121.67
CA ALA A 285 -29.27 16.57 121.90
C ALA A 285 -29.39 15.71 120.63
N ALA A 286 -30.31 16.04 119.71
CA ALA A 286 -30.44 15.36 118.42
C ALA A 286 -29.23 15.66 117.51
N VAL A 287 -28.83 16.93 117.38
CA VAL A 287 -27.66 17.31 116.55
C VAL A 287 -26.35 16.79 117.16
N LYS A 288 -26.19 16.81 118.49
CA LYS A 288 -25.02 16.20 119.16
C LYS A 288 -24.91 14.70 118.89
N ARG A 289 -26.04 13.96 118.89
CA ARG A 289 -26.05 12.54 118.50
C ARG A 289 -25.70 12.35 117.02
N GLN A 290 -26.17 13.23 116.14
CA GLN A 290 -25.84 13.20 114.71
C GLN A 290 -24.35 13.45 114.48
N ILE A 291 -23.75 14.43 115.15
CA ILE A 291 -22.30 14.68 115.11
C ILE A 291 -21.54 13.48 115.67
N ALA A 292 -21.97 12.91 116.80
CA ALA A 292 -21.32 11.73 117.39
C ALA A 292 -21.34 10.50 116.47
N ALA A 293 -22.40 10.32 115.68
CA ALA A 293 -22.47 9.27 114.66
C ALA A 293 -21.61 9.58 113.42
N LEU A 294 -21.56 10.84 113.00
CA LEU A 294 -20.80 11.28 111.83
C LEU A 294 -19.29 11.42 112.10
N ARG A 295 -18.88 11.66 113.34
CA ARG A 295 -17.47 11.86 113.74
C ARG A 295 -16.55 10.66 113.44
N PRO A 296 -16.90 9.41 113.82
CA PRO A 296 -16.08 8.25 113.44
C PRO A 296 -16.11 7.99 111.93
N GLN A 297 -17.20 8.32 111.23
CA GLN A 297 -17.27 8.19 109.76
C GLN A 297 -16.40 9.23 109.04
N ALA A 298 -16.30 10.45 109.57
CA ALA A 298 -15.45 11.52 109.04
C ALA A 298 -13.97 11.37 109.41
N GLN A 299 -13.66 10.71 110.54
CA GLN A 299 -12.30 10.36 110.96
C GLN A 299 -11.77 9.08 110.28
N GLY A 300 -12.65 8.12 109.98
CA GLY A 300 -12.33 6.96 109.12
C GLY A 300 -12.16 7.29 107.63
N ALA A 301 -12.73 8.42 107.18
CA ALA A 301 -12.52 8.99 105.85
C ALA A 301 -11.26 9.88 105.76
N ALA A 302 -10.25 9.62 106.60
CA ALA A 302 -8.96 10.27 106.51
C ALA A 302 -8.14 9.67 105.36
N ALA A 303 -7.92 10.51 104.35
CA ALA A 303 -6.92 10.34 103.29
C ALA A 303 -7.21 9.32 102.18
N ASP A 304 -8.48 9.11 101.82
CA ASP A 304 -8.77 8.65 100.46
C ASP A 304 -9.04 9.86 99.56
N LEU A 305 -7.95 10.53 99.15
CA LEU A 305 -7.90 11.31 97.92
C LEU A 305 -7.85 10.37 96.69
N GLY A 306 -8.42 9.17 96.81
CA GLY A 306 -8.66 8.23 95.73
C GLY A 306 -9.66 8.84 94.75
N GLY A 307 -9.16 9.64 93.82
CA GLY A 307 -9.95 10.03 92.66
C GLY A 307 -10.45 8.78 91.96
N THR A 308 -11.74 8.76 91.61
CA THR A 308 -12.33 7.68 90.83
C THR A 308 -11.50 7.44 89.57
N PRO A 309 -11.17 6.17 89.22
CA PRO A 309 -10.44 5.85 88.00
C PRO A 309 -11.11 6.51 86.80
N ASN A 310 -10.34 7.22 85.98
CA ASN A 310 -10.89 7.89 84.81
C ASN A 310 -11.27 6.82 83.75
N PRO A 311 -12.56 6.65 83.39
CA PRO A 311 -12.96 5.63 82.42
C PRO A 311 -12.30 5.88 81.05
N ALA A 312 -12.09 7.14 80.67
CA ALA A 312 -11.39 7.50 79.42
C ALA A 312 -9.92 7.06 79.41
N PHE A 313 -9.24 7.09 80.57
CA PHE A 313 -7.89 6.56 80.70
C PHE A 313 -7.86 5.04 80.53
N SER A 314 -8.81 4.33 81.15
CA SER A 314 -8.90 2.87 81.03
C SER A 314 -9.22 2.42 79.60
N SER A 315 -10.08 3.15 78.86
CA SER A 315 -10.35 2.87 77.45
C SER A 315 -9.16 3.18 76.54
N LEU A 316 -8.44 4.27 76.79
CA LEU A 316 -7.21 4.59 76.07
C LEU A 316 -6.10 3.56 76.32
N GLN A 317 -6.00 3.05 77.55
CA GLN A 317 -5.07 1.98 77.88
C GLN A 317 -5.41 0.67 77.15
N ALA A 318 -6.69 0.30 77.07
CA ALA A 318 -7.12 -0.86 76.28
C ALA A 318 -6.81 -0.68 74.79
N MET A 319 -7.12 0.49 74.22
CA MET A 319 -6.77 0.82 72.84
C MET A 319 -5.26 0.81 72.60
N LYS A 320 -4.44 1.27 73.56
CA LYS A 320 -2.98 1.18 73.46
C LYS A 320 -2.52 -0.27 73.32
N VAL A 321 -3.01 -1.16 74.18
CA VAL A 321 -2.65 -2.59 74.15
C VAL A 321 -3.04 -3.23 72.82
N GLU A 322 -4.24 -2.90 72.31
CA GLU A 322 -4.70 -3.37 70.99
C GLU A 322 -3.80 -2.86 69.85
N ARG A 323 -3.48 -1.56 69.83
CA ARG A 323 -2.59 -0.97 68.82
C ARG A 323 -1.17 -1.53 68.91
N GLN A 324 -0.66 -1.77 70.12
CA GLN A 324 0.64 -2.38 70.34
C GLN A 324 0.68 -3.83 69.83
N ALA A 325 -0.40 -4.60 70.06
CA ALA A 325 -0.53 -5.94 69.50
C ALA A 325 -0.55 -5.92 67.96
N ASN A 326 -1.23 -4.95 67.35
CA ASN A 326 -1.24 -4.78 65.89
C ASN A 326 0.15 -4.44 65.32
N VAL A 327 0.89 -3.54 65.97
CA VAL A 327 2.28 -3.23 65.59
C VAL A 327 3.16 -4.48 65.68
N GLN A 328 3.06 -5.24 66.78
CA GLN A 328 3.82 -6.48 66.96
C GLN A 328 3.49 -7.52 65.88
N ALA A 329 2.21 -7.64 65.49
CA ALA A 329 1.76 -8.55 64.44
C ALA A 329 2.36 -8.15 63.08
N LEU A 330 2.28 -6.88 62.69
CA LEU A 330 2.87 -6.38 61.45
C LEU A 330 4.40 -6.52 61.43
N GLN A 331 5.07 -6.28 62.56
CA GLN A 331 6.52 -6.53 62.69
C GLN A 331 6.87 -8.00 62.46
N SER A 332 6.09 -8.93 63.03
CA SER A 332 6.30 -10.37 62.83
C SER A 332 6.11 -10.77 61.37
N ARG A 333 5.11 -10.19 60.67
CA ARG A 333 4.87 -10.43 59.26
C ARG A 333 5.98 -9.88 58.38
N ALA A 334 6.46 -8.67 58.66
CA ALA A 334 7.60 -8.07 57.96
C ALA A 334 8.88 -8.92 58.15
N ALA A 335 9.12 -9.44 59.36
CA ALA A 335 10.24 -10.33 59.63
C ALA A 335 10.13 -11.67 58.86
N ALA A 336 8.94 -12.25 58.80
CA ALA A 336 8.68 -13.46 58.02
C ALA A 336 8.93 -13.25 56.51
N LEU A 337 8.41 -12.17 55.94
CA LEU A 337 8.62 -11.81 54.52
C LEU A 337 10.10 -11.53 54.21
N ASN A 338 10.82 -10.86 55.12
CA ASN A 338 12.27 -10.67 54.97
C ASN A 338 13.03 -12.00 54.99
N SER A 339 12.64 -12.94 55.85
CA SER A 339 13.23 -14.28 55.89
C SER A 339 12.95 -15.05 54.60
N GLU A 340 11.73 -14.96 54.06
CA GLU A 340 11.35 -15.58 52.80
C GLU A 340 12.18 -15.02 51.63
N ILE A 341 12.27 -13.69 51.52
CA ILE A 341 13.10 -13.01 50.52
C ILE A 341 14.57 -13.45 50.64
N ALA A 342 15.11 -13.53 51.86
CA ALA A 342 16.47 -13.98 52.09
C ALA A 342 16.67 -15.44 51.67
N SER A 343 15.69 -16.32 51.89
CA SER A 343 15.74 -17.72 51.46
C SER A 343 15.73 -17.87 49.93
N ILE A 344 14.91 -17.07 49.23
CA ILE A 344 14.86 -17.04 47.75
C ILE A 344 16.18 -16.53 47.17
N LEU A 345 16.79 -15.53 47.80
CA LEU A 345 18.10 -15.01 47.38
C LEU A 345 19.23 -16.01 47.67
N ALA A 346 19.16 -16.72 48.79
CA ALA A 346 20.15 -17.73 49.17
C ALA A 346 20.12 -18.95 48.26
N SER A 347 18.94 -19.43 47.86
CA SER A 347 18.80 -20.53 46.90
C SER A 347 19.36 -20.15 45.52
N GLN A 348 19.13 -18.92 45.05
CA GLN A 348 19.80 -18.41 43.84
C GLN A 348 21.33 -18.31 43.99
N ALA A 349 21.81 -17.93 45.16
CA ALA A 349 23.25 -17.75 45.41
C ALA A 349 24.00 -19.08 45.60
N GLN A 350 23.34 -20.15 46.01
CA GLN A 350 23.94 -21.47 46.14
C GLN A 350 24.24 -22.12 44.79
N GLU A 351 23.37 -21.92 43.78
CA GLU A 351 23.55 -22.50 42.44
C GLU A 351 23.42 -21.47 41.31
N PRO A 352 24.32 -20.47 41.22
CA PRO A 352 24.26 -19.47 40.16
C PRO A 352 24.44 -20.08 38.76
N GLY A 353 25.19 -21.19 38.67
CA GLY A 353 25.36 -21.95 37.42
C GLY A 353 24.04 -22.57 36.94
N ALA A 354 23.31 -23.24 37.84
CA ALA A 354 22.02 -23.86 37.52
C ALA A 354 20.97 -22.80 37.14
N ALA A 355 20.92 -21.67 37.85
CA ALA A 355 20.02 -20.57 37.49
C ALA A 355 20.31 -19.98 36.10
N ALA A 356 21.60 -19.81 35.75
CA ALA A 356 22.00 -19.34 34.42
C ALA A 356 21.67 -20.37 33.32
N GLU A 357 21.84 -21.66 33.61
CA GLU A 357 21.49 -22.75 32.70
C GLU A 357 19.97 -22.86 32.49
N ALA A 358 19.18 -22.78 33.55
CA ALA A 358 17.72 -22.73 33.50
C ALA A 358 17.24 -21.58 32.61
N GLN A 359 17.83 -20.39 32.76
CA GLN A 359 17.50 -19.22 31.95
C GLN A 359 17.89 -19.41 30.48
N ARG A 360 19.03 -20.05 30.20
CA ARG A 360 19.45 -20.39 28.84
C ARG A 360 18.46 -21.35 28.20
N ILE A 361 18.13 -22.46 28.87
CA ILE A 361 17.19 -23.48 28.37
C ILE A 361 15.80 -22.87 28.14
N SER A 362 15.31 -22.07 29.08
CA SER A 362 14.00 -21.41 28.97
C SER A 362 13.95 -20.44 27.79
N ARG A 363 14.98 -19.59 27.63
CA ARG A 363 15.06 -18.66 26.49
C ARG A 363 15.16 -19.40 25.16
N ASP A 364 15.95 -20.47 25.09
CA ASP A 364 16.11 -21.24 23.86
C ASP A 364 14.76 -21.91 23.46
N TYR A 365 14.02 -22.45 24.43
CA TYR A 365 12.65 -22.94 24.22
C TYR A 365 11.68 -21.83 23.76
N GLU A 366 11.68 -20.67 24.41
CA GLU A 366 10.82 -19.53 24.03
C GLU A 366 11.10 -19.03 22.61
N VAL A 367 12.38 -18.95 22.22
CA VAL A 367 12.79 -18.54 20.87
C VAL A 367 12.31 -19.56 19.83
N LEU A 368 12.51 -20.86 20.09
CA LEU A 368 12.04 -21.93 19.20
C LEU A 368 10.52 -21.91 19.07
N ARG A 369 9.80 -21.76 20.18
CA ARG A 369 8.35 -21.66 20.20
C ARG A 369 7.85 -20.45 19.40
N ALA A 370 8.43 -19.28 19.62
CA ALA A 370 8.05 -18.07 18.90
C ALA A 370 8.31 -18.18 17.39
N GLN A 371 9.41 -18.83 16.98
CA GLN A 371 9.70 -19.10 15.57
C GLN A 371 8.71 -20.10 14.96
N TYR A 372 8.38 -21.17 15.68
CA TYR A 372 7.38 -22.14 15.27
C TYR A 372 5.99 -21.49 15.10
N ASP A 373 5.53 -20.75 16.11
CA ASP A 373 4.24 -20.07 16.10
C ASP A 373 4.15 -19.07 14.94
N LYS A 374 5.24 -18.34 14.68
CA LYS A 374 5.33 -17.43 13.54
C LYS A 374 5.23 -18.16 12.20
N LEU A 375 5.99 -19.24 12.00
CA LEU A 375 5.93 -20.03 10.76
C LEU A 375 4.55 -20.65 10.56
N LEU A 376 3.90 -21.08 11.64
CA LEU A 376 2.56 -21.63 11.60
C LEU A 376 1.55 -20.57 11.18
N GLN A 377 1.65 -19.37 11.73
CA GLN A 377 0.82 -18.23 11.34
C GLN A 377 1.05 -17.85 9.87
N ASP A 378 2.31 -17.72 9.43
CA ASP A 378 2.67 -17.40 8.05
C ASP A 378 2.11 -18.45 7.07
N ARG A 379 2.17 -19.73 7.43
CA ARG A 379 1.61 -20.84 6.65
C ARG A 379 0.08 -20.77 6.56
N GLU A 380 -0.62 -20.57 7.67
CA GLU A 380 -2.07 -20.47 7.66
C GLU A 380 -2.54 -19.20 6.92
N GLU A 381 -1.81 -18.09 7.01
CA GLU A 381 -2.08 -16.89 6.22
C GLU A 381 -1.93 -17.16 4.72
N LEU A 382 -0.85 -17.83 4.29
CA LEU A 382 -0.68 -18.23 2.89
C LEU A 382 -1.75 -19.21 2.42
N ARG A 383 -2.14 -20.17 3.26
CA ARG A 383 -3.22 -21.11 2.97
C ARG A 383 -4.55 -20.38 2.79
N LEU A 384 -4.88 -19.44 3.67
CA LEU A 384 -6.10 -18.62 3.57
C LEU A 384 -6.06 -17.73 2.35
N ARG A 385 -4.93 -17.09 2.05
CA ARG A 385 -4.73 -16.32 0.80
C ARG A 385 -4.98 -17.20 -0.43
N GLY A 386 -4.43 -18.42 -0.47
CA GLY A 386 -4.67 -19.35 -1.58
C GLY A 386 -6.13 -19.78 -1.73
N GLN A 387 -6.85 -19.97 -0.62
CA GLN A 387 -8.29 -20.25 -0.66
C GLN A 387 -9.12 -19.05 -1.13
N VAL A 388 -8.81 -17.84 -0.64
CA VAL A 388 -9.47 -16.60 -1.06
C VAL A 388 -9.17 -16.27 -2.52
N GLU A 389 -7.95 -16.51 -2.99
CA GLU A 389 -7.57 -16.35 -4.39
C GLU A 389 -8.33 -17.36 -5.27
N THR A 390 -8.56 -18.58 -4.78
CA THR A 390 -9.39 -19.59 -5.44
C THR A 390 -10.88 -19.17 -5.52
N GLU A 391 -11.42 -18.54 -4.47
CA GLU A 391 -12.85 -18.20 -4.38
C GLU A 391 -13.22 -16.78 -4.87
N ARG A 392 -12.34 -15.79 -4.75
CA ARG A 392 -12.64 -14.37 -5.00
C ARG A 392 -11.83 -13.70 -6.09
N SER A 393 -10.64 -14.19 -6.42
CA SER A 393 -9.72 -13.46 -7.31
C SER A 393 -8.73 -14.39 -8.02
N ALA A 394 -9.19 -15.11 -9.05
CA ALA A 394 -8.38 -15.05 -10.25
C ALA A 394 -8.39 -13.57 -10.65
N ILE A 395 -7.23 -12.94 -10.86
CA ILE A 395 -7.11 -11.68 -11.59
C ILE A 395 -8.20 -11.67 -12.66
N LYS A 396 -9.14 -10.71 -12.62
CA LYS A 396 -10.22 -10.62 -13.62
C LYS A 396 -9.59 -10.18 -14.94
N PHE A 397 -8.87 -11.11 -15.55
CA PHE A 397 -8.50 -11.11 -16.92
C PHE A 397 -9.79 -11.32 -17.70
N GLU A 398 -10.41 -10.22 -18.09
CA GLU A 398 -11.59 -10.25 -18.94
C GLU A 398 -11.14 -9.83 -20.33
N ILE A 399 -11.22 -10.78 -21.27
CA ILE A 399 -11.02 -10.48 -22.68
C ILE A 399 -12.23 -9.63 -23.08
N ILE A 400 -12.01 -8.33 -23.26
CA ILE A 400 -13.06 -7.41 -23.69
C ILE A 400 -13.41 -7.73 -25.14
N ASP A 401 -12.39 -7.71 -26.00
CA ASP A 401 -12.52 -7.99 -27.43
C ASP A 401 -11.48 -9.06 -27.83
N PRO A 402 -11.91 -10.28 -28.19
CA PRO A 402 -11.00 -11.29 -28.72
C PRO A 402 -10.42 -10.84 -30.07
N PRO A 403 -9.24 -11.35 -30.46
CA PRO A 403 -8.65 -11.03 -31.75
C PRO A 403 -9.61 -11.41 -32.88
N SER A 404 -9.72 -10.54 -33.88
CA SER A 404 -10.57 -10.78 -35.06
C SER A 404 -9.72 -10.88 -36.32
N THR A 405 -10.14 -11.70 -37.27
CA THR A 405 -9.47 -11.79 -38.58
C THR A 405 -9.73 -10.51 -39.38
N PRO A 406 -8.69 -9.72 -39.71
CA PRO A 406 -8.87 -8.47 -40.45
C PRO A 406 -9.38 -8.75 -41.86
N ARG A 407 -10.47 -8.05 -42.23
CA ARG A 407 -11.10 -8.15 -43.57
C ARG A 407 -10.55 -7.14 -44.58
N VAL A 408 -9.84 -6.12 -44.10
CA VAL A 408 -9.25 -5.08 -44.94
C VAL A 408 -7.76 -4.95 -44.65
N PRO A 409 -6.93 -4.67 -45.67
CA PRO A 409 -5.50 -4.43 -45.45
C PRO A 409 -5.31 -3.11 -44.70
N SER A 410 -4.50 -3.15 -43.65
CA SER A 410 -4.20 -2.02 -42.77
C SER A 410 -3.17 -1.07 -43.39
N ALA A 411 -2.25 -1.58 -44.20
CA ALA A 411 -1.31 -0.77 -44.97
C ALA A 411 -0.91 -1.47 -46.29
N PRO A 412 -0.48 -0.71 -47.32
CA PRO A 412 -0.47 0.75 -47.42
C PRO A 412 -1.82 1.36 -47.85
N ASN A 413 -2.04 2.64 -47.56
CA ASN A 413 -3.20 3.40 -48.04
C ASN A 413 -3.08 3.73 -49.54
N ARG A 414 -3.26 2.72 -50.39
CA ARG A 414 -3.16 2.80 -51.86
C ARG A 414 -3.92 3.98 -52.49
N PRO A 415 -5.20 4.30 -52.18
CA PRO A 415 -5.88 5.43 -52.82
C PRO A 415 -5.19 6.78 -52.52
N LEU A 416 -4.66 6.96 -51.30
CA LEU A 416 -3.92 8.15 -50.93
C LEU A 416 -2.57 8.23 -51.66
N LEU A 417 -1.86 7.11 -51.80
CA LEU A 417 -0.60 7.04 -52.55
C LEU A 417 -0.80 7.27 -54.05
N LEU A 418 -1.83 6.67 -54.66
CA LEU A 418 -2.17 6.87 -56.07
C LEU A 418 -2.46 8.35 -56.38
N PHE A 419 -3.18 9.03 -55.47
CA PHE A 419 -3.45 10.46 -55.56
C PHE A 419 -2.18 11.30 -55.37
N ALA A 420 -1.33 10.96 -54.40
CA ALA A 420 -0.06 11.65 -54.18
C ALA A 420 0.85 11.56 -55.42
N VAL A 421 0.96 10.37 -56.03
CA VAL A 421 1.70 10.17 -57.30
C VAL A 421 1.14 11.05 -58.41
N LEU A 422 -0.18 11.15 -58.55
CA LEU A 422 -0.81 11.99 -59.57
C LEU A 422 -0.43 13.47 -59.40
N VAL A 423 -0.52 13.99 -58.17
CA VAL A 423 -0.17 15.40 -57.88
C VAL A 423 1.31 15.66 -58.15
N ILE A 424 2.20 14.77 -57.69
CA ILE A 424 3.64 14.89 -57.92
C ILE A 424 3.96 14.81 -59.42
N ALA A 425 3.33 13.90 -60.16
CA ALA A 425 3.54 13.73 -61.59
C ALA A 425 3.06 14.94 -62.42
N ILE A 426 1.97 15.59 -62.02
CA ILE A 426 1.50 16.84 -62.64
C ILE A 426 2.50 17.96 -62.37
N GLY A 427 2.95 18.11 -61.12
CA GLY A 427 3.97 19.09 -60.73
C GLY A 427 5.28 18.90 -61.49
N ALA A 428 5.77 17.66 -61.56
CA ALA A 428 6.98 17.31 -62.30
C ALA A 428 6.84 17.51 -63.81
N GLY A 429 5.69 17.19 -64.40
CA GLY A 429 5.42 17.45 -65.82
C GLY A 429 5.41 18.95 -66.14
N GLY A 430 4.75 19.76 -65.31
CA GLY A 430 4.77 21.22 -65.42
C GLY A 430 6.18 21.80 -65.24
N GLY A 431 6.91 21.33 -64.22
CA GLY A 431 8.28 21.72 -63.93
C GLY A 431 9.24 21.38 -65.07
N ALA A 432 9.15 20.18 -65.66
CA ALA A 432 9.95 19.78 -66.81
C ALA A 432 9.67 20.68 -68.02
N ALA A 433 8.40 20.95 -68.34
CA ALA A 433 8.02 21.83 -69.44
C ALA A 433 8.52 23.27 -69.22
N PHE A 434 8.48 23.77 -67.98
CA PHE A 434 9.02 25.07 -67.60
C PHE A 434 10.55 25.11 -67.73
N ALA A 435 11.25 24.11 -67.18
CA ALA A 435 12.71 24.03 -67.21
C ALA A 435 13.25 23.97 -68.65
N THR A 436 12.68 23.11 -69.50
CA THR A 436 13.08 23.08 -70.93
C THR A 436 12.72 24.40 -71.63
N GLY A 437 11.68 25.09 -71.18
CA GLY A 437 11.30 26.42 -71.66
C GLY A 437 12.37 27.48 -71.38
N GLN A 438 12.97 27.44 -70.20
CA GLN A 438 14.06 28.34 -69.81
C GLN A 438 15.34 28.07 -70.60
N VAL A 439 15.62 26.81 -70.94
CA VAL A 439 16.82 26.43 -71.72
C VAL A 439 16.76 26.93 -73.17
N ASN A 440 15.57 26.97 -73.79
CA ASN A 440 15.46 27.32 -75.23
C ASN A 440 15.29 28.83 -75.51
N GLY A 441 15.67 29.73 -74.59
CA GLY A 441 15.82 31.17 -74.87
C GLY A 441 14.62 31.87 -75.51
N THR A 442 13.38 31.38 -75.35
CA THR A 442 12.21 31.94 -76.03
C THR A 442 11.61 33.08 -75.21
N PHE A 443 11.46 34.26 -75.81
CA PHE A 443 10.83 35.41 -75.17
C PHE A 443 9.30 35.34 -75.32
N ALA A 444 8.60 35.07 -74.21
CA ALA A 444 7.14 34.93 -74.21
C ALA A 444 6.37 36.28 -74.29
N THR A 445 7.03 37.40 -73.93
CA THR A 445 6.40 38.73 -73.87
C THR A 445 7.35 39.77 -74.45
N ALA A 446 6.80 40.76 -75.18
CA ALA A 446 7.56 41.90 -75.70
C ALA A 446 8.34 42.64 -74.60
N ALA A 447 7.74 42.86 -73.44
CA ALA A 447 8.40 43.48 -72.29
C ALA A 447 9.62 42.69 -71.76
N LYS A 448 9.61 41.35 -71.86
CA LYS A 448 10.75 40.51 -71.44
C LYS A 448 11.90 40.62 -72.44
N LEU A 449 11.58 40.73 -73.74
CA LEU A 449 12.54 40.96 -74.82
C LEU A 449 13.21 42.34 -74.68
N GLU A 450 12.41 43.39 -74.47
CA GLU A 450 12.89 44.77 -74.26
C GLU A 450 13.83 44.87 -73.05
N ARG A 451 13.47 44.26 -71.91
CA ARG A 451 14.32 44.26 -70.70
C ARG A 451 15.62 43.48 -70.85
N THR A 452 15.65 42.45 -71.70
CA THR A 452 16.84 41.59 -71.85
C THR A 452 17.85 42.19 -72.84
N PHE A 453 17.37 42.88 -73.86
CA PHE A 453 18.21 43.48 -74.91
C PHE A 453 18.36 45.00 -74.80
N GLU A 454 17.68 45.65 -73.85
CA GLU A 454 17.65 47.11 -73.64
C GLU A 454 17.29 47.92 -74.91
N LEU A 455 16.54 47.29 -75.82
CA LEU A 455 16.13 47.87 -77.09
C LEU A 455 14.60 48.00 -77.16
N PRO A 456 14.05 49.14 -77.62
CA PRO A 456 12.61 49.34 -77.70
C PRO A 456 11.98 48.41 -78.73
N VAL A 457 10.90 47.72 -78.36
CA VAL A 457 10.16 46.83 -79.27
C VAL A 457 9.26 47.66 -80.17
N ILE A 458 9.62 47.76 -81.46
CA ILE A 458 8.95 48.62 -82.46
C ILE A 458 7.50 48.13 -82.77
N GLY A 459 7.21 46.86 -82.55
CA GLY A 459 5.85 46.32 -82.69
C GLY A 459 5.78 44.83 -82.43
N THR A 460 4.57 44.32 -82.18
CA THR A 460 4.29 42.88 -82.08
C THR A 460 3.36 42.47 -83.21
N VAL A 461 3.72 41.41 -83.93
CA VAL A 461 2.84 40.84 -84.95
C VAL A 461 1.95 39.82 -84.25
N SER A 462 0.65 40.11 -84.19
CA SER A 462 -0.32 39.14 -83.71
C SER A 462 -0.38 37.96 -84.66
N HIS A 463 -0.21 36.75 -84.14
CA HIS A 463 -0.20 35.53 -84.93
C HIS A 463 -1.59 35.28 -85.55
N THR A 464 -1.79 35.62 -86.83
CA THR A 464 -3.03 35.34 -87.57
C THR A 464 -3.01 33.91 -88.09
N MET A 465 -4.08 33.17 -87.85
CA MET A 465 -4.19 31.75 -88.25
C MET A 465 -5.10 31.60 -89.48
N THR A 466 -4.58 30.90 -90.49
CA THR A 466 -5.38 30.37 -91.61
C THR A 466 -6.42 29.35 -91.13
N GLU A 467 -7.51 29.18 -91.88
CA GLU A 467 -8.58 28.24 -91.51
C GLU A 467 -8.09 26.79 -91.40
N ALA A 468 -7.17 26.37 -92.28
CA ALA A 468 -6.52 25.07 -92.22
C ALA A 468 -5.72 24.87 -90.91
N ALA A 469 -5.03 25.90 -90.43
CA ALA A 469 -4.30 25.85 -89.17
C ALA A 469 -5.24 25.77 -87.95
N ARG A 470 -6.41 26.42 -88.00
CA ARG A 470 -7.43 26.31 -86.93
C ARG A 470 -7.96 24.89 -86.79
N VAL A 471 -8.20 24.19 -87.90
CA VAL A 471 -8.66 22.79 -87.88
C VAL A 471 -7.60 21.88 -87.26
N LEU A 472 -6.32 22.06 -87.61
CA LEU A 472 -5.20 21.30 -87.02
C LEU A 472 -5.04 21.56 -85.52
N GLN A 473 -5.15 22.80 -85.07
CA GLN A 473 -5.10 23.12 -83.64
C GLN A 473 -6.28 22.53 -82.88
N ARG A 474 -7.50 22.57 -83.43
CA ARG A 474 -8.68 21.91 -82.84
C ARG A 474 -8.45 20.40 -82.70
N ARG A 475 -7.86 19.74 -83.71
CA ARG A 475 -7.49 18.32 -83.64
C ARG A 475 -6.43 18.06 -82.55
N LYS A 476 -5.38 18.88 -82.47
CA LYS A 476 -4.34 18.76 -81.43
C LYS A 476 -4.90 18.97 -80.02
N LEU A 477 -5.81 19.93 -79.84
CA LEU A 477 -6.47 20.19 -78.56
C LEU A 477 -7.40 19.03 -78.18
N LYS A 478 -8.20 18.51 -79.11
CA LYS A 478 -9.01 17.31 -78.88
C LYS A 478 -8.16 16.12 -78.42
N ARG A 479 -7.02 15.86 -79.09
CA ARG A 479 -6.08 14.80 -78.68
C ARG A 479 -5.51 15.03 -77.27
N PHE A 480 -5.14 16.26 -76.93
CA PHE A 480 -4.66 16.61 -75.60
C PHE A 480 -5.73 16.39 -74.52
N VAL A 481 -6.97 16.88 -74.76
CA VAL A 481 -8.09 16.67 -73.82
C VAL A 481 -8.41 15.18 -73.67
N MET A 482 -8.39 14.41 -74.76
CA MET A 482 -8.57 12.95 -74.69
C MET A 482 -7.45 12.27 -73.91
N ALA A 483 -6.18 12.65 -74.11
CA ALA A 483 -5.06 12.05 -73.40
C ALA A 483 -5.04 12.38 -71.89
N SER A 484 -5.40 13.61 -71.52
CA SER A 484 -5.59 14.00 -70.12
C SER A 484 -6.81 13.31 -69.50
N GLY A 485 -7.91 13.22 -70.25
CA GLY A 485 -9.11 12.50 -69.83
C GLY A 485 -8.87 11.00 -69.65
N ALA A 486 -8.06 10.39 -70.51
CA ALA A 486 -7.65 8.99 -70.37
C ALA A 486 -6.82 8.75 -69.10
N LEU A 487 -5.91 9.66 -68.75
CA LEU A 487 -5.14 9.59 -67.51
C LEU A 487 -6.06 9.70 -66.28
N GLY A 488 -6.99 10.65 -66.29
CA GLY A 488 -7.97 10.80 -65.21
C GLY A 488 -8.92 9.61 -65.10
N GLY A 489 -9.36 9.06 -66.23
CA GLY A 489 -10.17 7.84 -66.28
C GLY A 489 -9.41 6.63 -65.71
N LEU A 490 -8.15 6.46 -66.08
CA LEU A 490 -7.29 5.41 -65.54
C LEU A 490 -7.12 5.53 -64.01
N PHE A 491 -6.93 6.75 -63.49
CA PHE A 491 -6.89 6.99 -62.05
C PHE A 491 -8.20 6.57 -61.35
N VAL A 492 -9.36 6.95 -61.90
CA VAL A 492 -10.67 6.58 -61.34
C VAL A 492 -10.87 5.06 -61.36
N VAL A 493 -10.48 4.39 -62.45
CA VAL A 493 -10.55 2.93 -62.55
C VAL A 493 -9.66 2.27 -61.49
N LEU A 494 -8.41 2.72 -61.32
CA LEU A 494 -7.50 2.16 -60.32
C LEU A 494 -8.01 2.33 -58.90
N VAL A 495 -8.53 3.51 -58.56
CA VAL A 495 -9.15 3.76 -57.24
C VAL A 495 -10.41 2.91 -57.06
N GLY A 496 -11.22 2.74 -58.10
CA GLY A 496 -12.40 1.88 -58.09
C GLY A 496 -12.06 0.40 -57.86
N VAL A 497 -11.02 -0.10 -58.52
CA VAL A 497 -10.51 -1.48 -58.31
C VAL A 497 -10.06 -1.68 -56.87
N GLU A 498 -9.34 -0.71 -56.30
CA GLU A 498 -8.91 -0.76 -54.89
C GLU A 498 -10.09 -0.77 -53.91
N TYR A 499 -11.15 -0.01 -54.20
CA TYR A 499 -12.35 -0.01 -53.36
C TYR A 499 -13.12 -1.34 -53.44
N ILE A 500 -13.20 -1.92 -54.65
CA ILE A 500 -13.83 -3.22 -54.88
C ILE A 500 -13.02 -4.33 -54.20
N GLN A 501 -11.69 -4.32 -54.31
CA GLN A 501 -10.81 -5.26 -53.60
C GLN A 501 -10.98 -5.17 -52.08
N ARG A 502 -11.09 -3.96 -51.51
CA ARG A 502 -11.41 -3.77 -50.09
C ARG A 502 -12.78 -4.34 -49.71
N SER A 503 -13.75 -4.31 -50.62
CA SER A 503 -15.11 -4.81 -50.37
C SER A 503 -15.29 -6.32 -50.54
N MET A 504 -14.51 -6.98 -51.42
CA MET A 504 -14.63 -8.43 -51.69
C MET A 504 -13.90 -9.31 -50.66
N VAL A 505 -13.02 -8.73 -49.85
CA VAL A 505 -12.37 -9.41 -48.72
C VAL A 505 -13.19 -9.24 -47.42
N ALA A 506 -14.24 -8.41 -47.45
CA ALA A 506 -15.24 -8.29 -46.39
C ALA A 506 -16.34 -9.36 -46.49
#